data_AF-A0A383AJ36-F1
#
_entry.id   AF-A0A383AJ36-F1
#
_cell.length_a   1.000
_cell.length_b   1.000
_cell.length_c   1.000
_cell.angle_alpha   90.00
_cell.angle_beta   90.00
_cell.angle_gamma   90.00
#
_symmetry.space_group_name_H-M   'P 1'
#
loop_
_entity.id
_entity.type
_entity.pdbx_description
1 polymer ?
#
loop_
_entity_poly.entity_id
_entity_poly.type
_entity_poly.pdbx_seq_one_letter_code
_entity_poly.pdbx_strand_id
1 'polypeptide(L)'
;MRLEQWLFWDSVLSEEWCNEFVKNVLDIYDAQEPKLRLVNENQDPDPNFRMSEIRWLAIDKEKVLVDLLMGYANMANRESFDINAKWINEIQFSTYQGSELQEEQGKYGWHSD
;
A
#
# COMPACT_ATOMS: atom_id res chain seq x y z
N MET A 1 -28.54 2.91 4.79
CA MET A 1 -27.21 2.70 4.17
C MET A 1 -26.26 3.62 4.91
N ARG A 2 -25.19 3.07 5.50
CA ARG A 2 -24.15 3.85 6.16
C ARG A 2 -23.41 4.69 5.08
N LEU A 3 -23.06 5.93 5.39
CA LEU A 3 -22.59 6.95 4.42
C LEU A 3 -21.08 7.12 4.42
N GLU A 4 -20.40 6.46 5.36
CA GLU A 4 -18.97 6.48 5.54
C GLU A 4 -18.28 5.93 4.29
N GLN A 5 -17.30 6.67 3.77
CA GLN A 5 -16.51 6.27 2.61
C GLN A 5 -15.08 5.85 3.00
N TRP A 6 -14.64 6.21 4.20
CA TRP A 6 -13.32 5.89 4.75
C TRP A 6 -13.35 5.90 6.28
N LEU A 7 -12.41 5.18 6.90
CA LEU A 7 -12.15 5.19 8.34
C LEU A 7 -10.66 5.41 8.58
N PHE A 8 -10.33 5.99 9.73
CA PHE A 8 -8.94 6.19 10.15
C PHE A 8 -8.76 5.70 11.58
N TRP A 9 -7.79 4.81 11.79
CA TRP A 9 -7.36 4.40 13.11
C TRP A 9 -6.04 5.09 13.43
N ASP A 10 -6.08 6.01 14.38
CA ASP A 10 -4.93 6.81 14.77
C ASP A 10 -3.92 5.98 15.58
N SER A 11 -2.63 6.15 15.27
CA SER A 11 -1.50 5.69 16.07
C SER A 11 -1.54 4.21 16.50
N VAL A 12 -2.11 3.35 15.65
CA VAL A 12 -2.26 1.90 15.93
C VAL A 12 -0.94 1.13 15.88
N LEU A 13 0.03 1.65 15.13
CA LEU A 13 1.38 1.09 15.04
C LEU A 13 2.33 1.95 15.86
N SER A 14 3.07 1.30 16.76
CA SER A 14 4.17 1.96 17.48
C SER A 14 5.33 2.26 16.54
N GLU A 15 6.10 3.30 16.85
CA GLU A 15 7.33 3.65 16.12
C GLU A 15 8.32 2.47 16.03
N GLU A 16 8.53 1.74 17.13
CA GLU A 16 9.40 0.56 17.17
C GLU A 16 8.98 -0.49 16.12
N TRP A 17 7.70 -0.81 16.07
CA TRP A 17 7.13 -1.75 15.10
C TRP A 17 7.34 -1.27 13.66
N CYS A 18 7.08 0.01 13.38
CA CYS A 18 7.28 0.59 12.05
C CYS A 18 8.75 0.50 11.62
N ASN A 19 9.68 0.84 12.51
CA ASN A 19 11.12 0.80 12.23
C ASN A 19 11.60 -0.63 11.96
N GLU A 20 11.18 -1.59 12.79
CA GLU A 20 11.52 -3.00 12.61
C GLU A 20 10.93 -3.55 11.30
N PHE A 21 9.66 -3.25 11.02
CA PHE A 21 8.99 -3.70 9.81
C PHE A 21 9.67 -3.14 8.55
N VAL A 22 9.93 -1.83 8.51
CA VAL A 22 10.63 -1.20 7.37
C VAL A 22 11.99 -1.84 7.16
N LYS A 23 12.79 -1.99 8.22
CA LYS A 23 14.11 -2.63 8.14
C LYS A 23 14.01 -4.04 7.53
N ASN A 24 13.12 -4.87 8.07
CA ASN A 24 12.95 -6.25 7.60
C ASN A 24 12.50 -6.31 6.14
N VAL A 25 11.57 -5.45 5.73
CA VAL A 25 11.10 -5.41 4.35
C VAL A 25 12.23 -5.02 3.38
N LEU A 26 13.03 -4.02 3.74
CA LEU A 26 14.17 -3.58 2.92
C LEU A 26 15.28 -4.65 2.82
N ASP A 27 15.46 -5.46 3.87
CA ASP A 27 16.46 -6.54 3.90
C ASP A 27 16.02 -7.80 3.12
N ILE A 28 14.71 -8.08 3.07
CA ILE A 28 14.18 -9.36 2.57
C ILE A 28 13.67 -9.26 1.12
N TYR A 29 13.08 -8.13 0.74
CA TYR A 29 12.35 -8.01 -0.53
C TYR A 29 13.06 -7.08 -1.51
N ASP A 30 13.21 -7.57 -2.73
CA ASP A 30 13.83 -6.82 -3.81
C ASP A 30 12.93 -5.68 -4.28
N ALA A 31 13.56 -4.52 -4.44
CA ALA A 31 12.98 -3.37 -5.10
C ALA A 31 12.58 -3.70 -6.55
N GLN A 32 11.46 -3.14 -6.97
CA GLN A 32 10.97 -3.22 -8.34
C GLN A 32 10.50 -1.85 -8.82
N GLU A 33 10.68 -1.61 -10.11
CA GLU A 33 10.07 -0.48 -10.79
C GLU A 33 8.54 -0.66 -10.83
N PRO A 34 7.75 0.37 -10.47
CA PRO A 34 6.32 0.27 -10.46
C PRO A 34 5.79 0.12 -11.89
N LYS A 35 5.14 -1.01 -12.18
CA LYS A 35 4.48 -1.22 -13.48
C LYS A 35 3.11 -0.55 -13.47
N LEU A 36 2.95 0.49 -14.27
CA LEU A 36 1.63 1.05 -14.61
C LEU A 36 1.04 0.24 -15.76
N ARG A 37 -0.01 -0.55 -15.48
CA ARG A 37 -0.85 -1.13 -16.55
C ARG A 37 -1.96 -0.14 -16.88
N LEU A 38 -1.85 0.53 -18.02
CA LEU A 38 -2.98 1.28 -18.59
C LEU A 38 -3.97 0.29 -19.22
N VAL A 39 -5.26 0.50 -18.93
CA VAL A 39 -6.38 -0.35 -19.42
C VAL A 39 -6.50 -0.33 -20.95
N ASN A 40 -5.93 0.68 -21.62
CA ASN A 40 -5.92 0.81 -23.08
C ASN A 40 -4.48 0.69 -23.59
N GLU A 41 -4.16 -0.50 -24.09
CA GLU A 41 -2.88 -0.89 -24.67
C GLU A 41 -2.60 -0.05 -25.92
N ASN A 42 -1.65 0.91 -25.84
CA ASN A 42 -0.86 1.51 -26.95
C ASN A 42 -0.06 2.75 -26.54
N GLN A 43 -0.13 3.22 -25.29
CA GLN A 43 0.75 4.27 -24.77
C GLN A 43 1.55 3.76 -23.60
N ASP A 44 2.85 4.07 -23.60
CA ASP A 44 3.65 3.94 -22.41
C ASP A 44 3.07 4.86 -21.33
N PRO A 45 2.91 4.37 -20.09
CA PRO A 45 2.44 5.20 -19.00
C PRO A 45 3.41 6.36 -18.77
N ASP A 46 2.87 7.54 -18.43
CA ASP A 46 3.70 8.69 -18.06
C ASP A 46 4.64 8.27 -16.91
N PRO A 47 5.97 8.30 -17.11
CA PRO A 47 6.92 7.90 -16.07
C PRO A 47 6.83 8.80 -14.83
N ASN A 48 6.25 10.00 -14.96
CA ASN A 48 6.03 10.90 -13.84
C ASN A 48 4.72 10.63 -13.09
N PHE A 49 3.86 9.74 -13.58
CA PHE A 49 2.60 9.45 -12.91
C PHE A 49 2.81 8.75 -11.56
N ARG A 50 3.81 7.86 -11.48
CA ARG A 50 4.19 7.17 -10.25
C ARG A 50 5.71 7.11 -10.12
N MET A 51 6.22 7.88 -9.15
CA MET A 51 7.63 7.97 -8.81
C MET A 51 7.83 7.38 -7.43
N SER A 52 7.95 6.05 -7.37
CA SER A 52 8.13 5.28 -6.15
C SER A 52 8.91 4.01 -6.44
N GLU A 53 9.65 3.51 -5.47
CA GLU A 53 10.13 2.13 -5.49
C GLU A 53 9.08 1.23 -4.84
N ILE A 54 8.80 0.06 -5.42
CA ILE A 54 7.85 -0.90 -4.83
C ILE A 54 8.51 -2.22 -4.47
N ARG A 55 7.95 -2.90 -3.48
CA ARG A 55 8.26 -4.29 -3.11
C ARG A 55 6.95 -5.03 -2.95
N TRP A 56 6.82 -6.17 -3.62
CA TRP A 56 5.69 -7.08 -3.43
C TRP A 56 6.01 -8.04 -2.30
N LEU A 57 5.26 -7.95 -1.21
CA LEU A 57 5.47 -8.81 -0.05
C LEU A 57 4.80 -10.17 -0.26
N ALA A 58 5.47 -11.21 0.23
CA ALA A 58 4.96 -12.57 0.14
C ALA A 58 3.97 -12.81 1.30
N ILE A 59 2.67 -12.85 0.98
CA ILE A 59 1.59 -12.99 1.97
C ILE A 59 1.78 -14.19 2.91
N ASP A 60 2.30 -15.30 2.38
CA ASP A 60 2.56 -16.52 3.15
C ASP A 60 3.69 -16.36 4.19
N LYS A 61 4.60 -15.39 3.97
CA LYS A 61 5.66 -15.02 4.91
C LYS A 61 5.24 -13.93 5.88
N GLU A 62 4.33 -13.05 5.48
CA GLU A 62 3.87 -11.89 6.26
C GLU A 62 2.63 -12.15 7.13
N LYS A 63 2.54 -13.32 7.78
CA LYS A 63 1.32 -13.73 8.51
C LYS A 63 0.87 -12.72 9.58
N VAL A 64 1.82 -12.18 10.34
CA VAL A 64 1.52 -11.19 11.40
C VAL A 64 0.89 -9.93 10.82
N LEU A 65 1.42 -9.43 9.70
CA LEU A 65 0.86 -8.27 9.00
C LEU A 65 -0.51 -8.58 8.39
N VAL A 66 -0.66 -9.74 7.76
CA VAL A 66 -1.94 -10.18 7.17
C VAL A 66 -3.03 -10.27 8.23
N ASP A 67 -2.75 -10.88 9.38
CA ASP A 67 -3.70 -11.01 10.49
C ASP A 67 -4.07 -9.63 11.05
N LEU A 68 -3.09 -8.72 11.18
CA LEU A 68 -3.33 -7.35 11.60
C LEU A 68 -4.27 -6.61 10.64
N LEU A 69 -3.97 -6.62 9.34
CA LEU A 69 -4.76 -5.96 8.30
C LEU A 69 -6.17 -6.54 8.20
N MET A 70 -6.31 -7.87 8.21
CA MET A 70 -7.62 -8.53 8.20
C MET A 70 -8.42 -8.23 9.47
N GLY A 71 -7.76 -8.08 10.62
CA GLY A 71 -8.39 -7.63 11.86
C GLY A 71 -9.11 -6.28 11.69
N TYR A 72 -8.39 -5.28 11.17
CA TYR A 72 -8.98 -3.95 10.90
C TYR A 72 -10.04 -3.99 9.81
N ALA A 73 -9.83 -4.74 8.72
CA ALA A 73 -10.84 -4.91 7.67
C ALA A 73 -12.15 -5.50 8.22
N ASN A 74 -12.05 -6.52 9.09
CA ASN A 74 -13.21 -7.13 9.74
C ASN A 74 -13.92 -6.16 10.70
N MET A 75 -13.17 -5.36 11.46
CA MET A 75 -13.75 -4.30 12.30
C MET A 75 -14.49 -3.27 11.45
N ALA A 76 -13.87 -2.77 10.39
CA ALA A 76 -14.44 -1.80 9.45
C ALA A 76 -15.75 -2.29 8.83
N ASN A 77 -15.78 -3.56 8.40
CA ASN A 77 -16.94 -4.18 7.78
C ASN A 77 -18.09 -4.30 8.78
N ARG A 78 -17.81 -4.76 10.01
CA ARG A 78 -18.81 -4.89 11.08
C ARG A 78 -19.37 -3.54 11.50
N GLU A 79 -18.54 -2.50 11.50
CA GLU A 79 -18.87 -1.20 12.09
C GLU A 79 -19.26 -0.12 11.10
N SER A 80 -19.08 -0.30 9.78
CA SER A 80 -19.34 0.79 8.83
C SER A 80 -19.80 0.32 7.46
N PHE A 81 -19.05 -0.56 6.80
CA PHE A 81 -19.21 -0.71 5.35
C PHE A 81 -20.17 -1.83 4.92
N ASP A 82 -20.44 -2.82 5.79
CA ASP A 82 -21.23 -4.02 5.44
C ASP A 82 -20.68 -4.73 4.17
N ILE A 83 -19.36 -4.74 4.01
CA ILE A 83 -18.64 -5.40 2.91
C ILE A 83 -18.14 -6.76 3.40
N ASN A 84 -18.13 -7.77 2.54
CA ASN A 84 -17.54 -9.08 2.82
C ASN A 84 -16.11 -9.16 2.26
N ALA A 85 -15.14 -8.55 2.95
CA ALA A 85 -13.72 -8.71 2.62
C ALA A 85 -13.25 -10.09 3.07
N LYS A 86 -12.93 -10.97 2.11
CA LYS A 86 -12.67 -12.39 2.40
C LYS A 86 -11.19 -12.75 2.52
N TRP A 87 -10.31 -12.01 1.84
CA TRP A 87 -8.86 -12.27 1.84
C TRP A 87 -8.09 -11.07 1.28
N ILE A 88 -6.79 -11.01 1.57
CA ILE A 88 -5.83 -10.10 0.94
C ILE A 88 -5.21 -10.81 -0.25
N ASN A 89 -5.25 -10.21 -1.43
CA ASN A 89 -4.68 -10.78 -2.66
C ASN A 89 -3.17 -10.51 -2.78
N GLU A 90 -2.78 -9.27 -2.51
CA GLU A 90 -1.41 -8.78 -2.67
C GLU A 90 -1.13 -7.74 -1.59
N ILE A 91 0.14 -7.63 -1.17
CA ILE A 91 0.59 -6.55 -0.29
C ILE A 91 1.77 -5.87 -0.97
N GLN A 92 1.67 -4.55 -1.08
CA GLN A 92 2.70 -3.72 -1.69
C GLN A 92 3.30 -2.79 -0.64
N PHE A 93 4.62 -2.82 -0.51
CA PHE A 93 5.38 -1.82 0.24
C PHE A 93 5.95 -0.81 -0.75
N SER A 94 5.55 0.46 -0.62
CA SER A 94 5.99 1.54 -1.52
C SER A 94 6.86 2.55 -0.78
N THR A 95 7.98 2.93 -1.38
CA THR A 95 8.88 3.96 -0.88
C THR A 95 8.84 5.18 -1.80
N TYR A 96 8.59 6.35 -1.22
CA TYR A 96 8.64 7.64 -1.91
C TYR A 96 9.82 8.44 -1.36
N GLN A 97 10.73 8.86 -2.24
CA GLN A 97 11.88 9.67 -1.86
C GLN A 97 11.53 11.16 -1.97
N GLY A 98 11.88 11.93 -0.94
CA GLY A 98 11.78 13.38 -1.00
C GLY A 98 12.92 13.97 -1.85
N SER A 99 12.63 15.00 -2.63
CA SER A 99 13.64 15.79 -3.35
C SER A 99 13.33 17.28 -3.24
N GLU A 100 14.37 18.10 -3.28
CA GLU A 100 14.23 19.56 -3.41
C GLU A 100 13.78 19.95 -4.83
N LEU A 101 14.07 19.10 -5.82
CA LEU A 101 13.64 19.25 -7.20
C LEU A 101 12.26 18.63 -7.38
N GLN A 102 11.28 19.43 -7.79
CA GLN A 102 9.88 19.02 -7.91
C GLN A 102 9.70 17.87 -8.93
N GLU A 103 10.55 17.85 -9.96
CA GLU A 103 10.60 16.82 -11.00
C GLU A 103 11.11 15.47 -10.49
N GLU A 104 11.86 15.43 -9.39
CA GLU A 104 12.41 14.20 -8.78
C GLU A 104 11.64 13.78 -7.52
N GLN A 105 10.71 14.60 -7.05
CA GLN A 105 9.91 14.34 -5.86
C GLN A 105 9.07 13.07 -6.06
N GLY A 106 9.23 12.10 -5.15
CA GLY A 106 8.42 10.90 -5.10
C GLY A 106 6.94 11.26 -4.98
N LYS A 107 6.12 10.70 -5.87
CA LYS A 107 4.69 11.02 -5.99
C LYS A 107 3.90 9.88 -6.61
N TYR A 108 2.59 9.93 -6.43
CA TYR A 108 1.64 9.10 -7.17
C TYR A 108 0.45 9.99 -7.55
N GLY A 109 0.19 10.14 -8.84
CA GLY A 109 -0.97 10.88 -9.36
C GLY A 109 -2.30 10.28 -8.89
N TRP A 110 -3.37 11.04 -9.02
CA TRP A 110 -4.73 10.59 -8.68
C TRP A 110 -5.10 9.33 -9.46
N HIS A 111 -5.53 8.28 -8.76
CA HIS A 111 -5.93 6.99 -9.32
C HIS A 111 -6.99 6.31 -8.44
N SER A 112 -7.51 5.19 -8.93
CA SER A 112 -8.28 4.23 -8.16
C SER A 112 -7.45 2.96 -8.00
N ASP A 113 -7.46 2.38 -6.80
CA ASP A 113 -6.91 1.04 -6.53
C ASP A 113 -7.77 -0.07 -7.14
#